data_AF-A0A6I3T035-F1
#
_entry.id   AF-A0A6I3T035-F1
#
_cell.length_a   1.000
_cell.length_b   1.000
_cell.length_c   1.000
_cell.angle_alpha   90.00
_cell.angle_beta   90.00
_cell.angle_gamma   90.00
#
_symmetry.space_group_name_H-M   'P 1'
#
loop_
_entity.id
_entity.type
_entity.pdbx_description
1 polymer ?
#
loop_
_entity_poly.entity_id
_entity_poly.type
_entity_poly.pdbx_seq_one_letter_code
_entity_poly.pdbx_strand_id
1 'polypeptide(L)'
;MKISLIAGAALLSASAFAQPVAPLQTVEQADANLARVAQERAAAEREFSEQEAVCYEKFFVNNCLDKAKEKRRLRLSELRTMEVDANHFKRKHAVEERDRELEERARKDAETAAANAANPPVPKTVAPERTRPAPKQTPAERQAQHEARVRAREAQEAAEAGQRAKKVEQYQQKQVESKTRQEEIARKKAERAAKQAKRAADAAAKAAADAEKAKQKAVAK
;
A
#
# COMPACT_ATOMS: atom_id res chain seq x y z
N MET A 1 53.32 -27.56 36.95
CA MET A 1 52.59 -28.10 35.78
C MET A 1 51.51 -27.10 35.40
N LYS A 2 51.71 -26.35 34.31
CA LYS A 2 50.77 -25.34 33.80
C LYS A 2 50.17 -25.91 32.51
N ILE A 3 48.86 -26.17 32.51
CA ILE A 3 48.13 -26.61 31.31
C ILE A 3 47.57 -25.35 30.65
N SER A 4 48.19 -24.95 29.54
CA SER A 4 47.62 -23.97 28.62
C SER A 4 46.44 -24.58 27.88
N LEU A 5 45.23 -24.07 28.10
CA LEU A 5 44.09 -24.31 27.21
C LEU A 5 44.12 -23.30 26.06
N ILE A 6 44.35 -23.81 24.85
CA ILE A 6 44.17 -23.09 23.59
C ILE A 6 42.66 -23.12 23.28
N ALA A 7 41.98 -21.99 23.45
CA ALA A 7 40.61 -21.82 22.99
C ALA A 7 40.62 -21.57 21.48
N GLY A 8 40.30 -22.62 20.71
CA GLY A 8 40.07 -22.52 19.27
C GLY A 8 38.79 -21.73 18.98
N ALA A 9 38.94 -20.58 18.33
CA ALA A 9 37.84 -19.80 17.79
C ALA A 9 37.24 -20.53 16.57
N ALA A 10 36.09 -21.17 16.77
CA ALA A 10 35.28 -21.69 15.68
C ALA A 10 34.62 -20.51 14.95
N LEU A 11 35.11 -20.21 13.75
CA LEU A 11 34.45 -19.34 12.78
C LEU A 11 33.13 -19.98 12.37
N LEU A 12 32.00 -19.46 12.87
CA LEU A 12 30.68 -19.77 12.32
C LEU A 12 30.57 -19.13 10.93
N SER A 13 30.74 -19.94 9.90
CA SER A 13 30.33 -19.63 8.54
C SER A 13 28.82 -19.40 8.50
N ALA A 14 28.41 -18.14 8.37
CA ALA A 14 27.01 -17.78 8.12
C ALA A 14 26.65 -18.17 6.68
N SER A 15 26.17 -19.40 6.51
CA SER A 15 25.49 -19.82 5.29
C SER A 15 24.22 -18.99 5.13
N ALA A 16 24.16 -18.16 4.08
CA ALA A 16 22.96 -17.47 3.67
C ALA A 16 21.95 -18.50 3.16
N PHE A 17 21.15 -19.06 4.08
CA PHE A 17 19.99 -19.84 3.71
C PHE A 17 19.01 -18.93 2.97
N ALA A 18 18.73 -19.28 1.70
CA ALA A 18 17.63 -18.70 0.95
C ALA A 18 16.36 -18.90 1.78
N GLN A 19 15.83 -17.80 2.33
CA GLN A 19 14.58 -17.88 3.08
C GLN A 19 13.47 -18.34 2.12
N PRO A 20 12.65 -19.32 2.52
CA PRO A 20 11.51 -19.73 1.72
C PRO A 20 10.63 -18.51 1.48
N VAL A 21 10.36 -18.21 0.21
CA VAL A 21 9.46 -17.13 -0.18
C VAL A 21 8.10 -17.49 0.40
N ALA A 22 7.69 -16.79 1.46
CA ALA A 22 6.38 -16.99 2.06
C ALA A 22 5.32 -16.78 0.96
N PRO A 23 4.30 -17.67 0.87
CA PRO A 23 3.28 -17.53 -0.15
C PRO A 23 2.56 -16.20 0.01
N LEU A 24 2.44 -15.44 -1.09
CA LEU A 24 1.73 -14.16 -1.09
C LEU A 24 0.27 -14.38 -0.70
N GLN A 25 -0.20 -13.66 0.31
CA GLN A 25 -1.56 -13.82 0.85
C GLN A 25 -2.49 -12.67 0.44
N THR A 26 -1.93 -11.50 0.12
CA THR A 26 -2.72 -10.30 -0.21
C THR A 26 -2.18 -9.57 -1.44
N VAL A 27 -3.02 -8.75 -2.06
CA VAL A 27 -2.64 -7.94 -3.24
C VAL A 27 -1.57 -6.92 -2.85
N GLU A 28 -1.65 -6.34 -1.66
CA GLU A 28 -0.67 -5.38 -1.14
C GLU A 28 0.72 -6.03 -0.96
N GLN A 29 0.76 -7.29 -0.51
CA GLN A 29 2.01 -8.05 -0.42
C GLN A 29 2.59 -8.31 -1.80
N ALA A 30 1.75 -8.64 -2.79
CA ALA A 30 2.18 -8.83 -4.17
C ALA A 30 2.73 -7.52 -4.77
N ASP A 31 2.08 -6.38 -4.53
CA ASP A 31 2.53 -5.06 -4.98
C ASP A 31 3.84 -4.64 -4.30
N ALA A 32 3.98 -4.87 -3.00
CA ALA A 32 5.23 -4.64 -2.28
C ALA A 32 6.37 -5.50 -2.84
N ASN A 33 6.09 -6.76 -3.21
CA ASN A 33 7.08 -7.63 -3.83
C ASN A 33 7.50 -7.11 -5.22
N LEU A 34 6.55 -6.68 -6.06
CA LEU A 34 6.86 -6.07 -7.36
C LEU A 34 7.69 -4.79 -7.23
N ALA A 35 7.38 -3.94 -6.25
CA ALA A 35 8.16 -2.74 -5.97
C ALA A 35 9.59 -3.08 -5.53
N ARG A 36 9.76 -4.09 -4.65
CA ARG A 36 11.07 -4.59 -4.25
C ARG A 36 11.85 -5.15 -5.44
N VAL A 37 11.22 -5.98 -6.28
CA VAL A 37 11.86 -6.55 -7.48
C VAL A 37 12.33 -5.43 -8.43
N ALA A 38 11.53 -4.37 -8.61
CA ALA A 38 11.94 -3.23 -9.43
C ALA A 38 13.20 -2.52 -8.88
N GLN A 39 13.25 -2.31 -7.56
CA GLN A 39 14.43 -1.74 -6.89
C GLN A 39 15.66 -2.66 -7.02
N GLU A 40 15.48 -3.97 -6.83
CA GLU A 40 16.56 -4.96 -6.91
C GLU A 40 17.07 -5.13 -8.36
N ARG A 41 16.21 -5.01 -9.37
CA ARG A 41 16.62 -4.97 -10.78
C ARG A 41 17.50 -3.76 -11.06
N ALA A 42 17.08 -2.58 -10.63
CA ALA A 42 17.87 -1.36 -10.80
C ALA A 42 19.22 -1.46 -10.06
N ALA A 43 19.24 -2.09 -8.87
CA ALA A 43 20.47 -2.35 -8.14
C ALA A 43 21.40 -3.32 -8.90
N ALA A 44 20.88 -4.42 -9.45
CA ALA A 44 21.66 -5.38 -10.24
C ALA A 44 22.23 -4.76 -11.52
N GLU A 45 21.49 -3.84 -12.16
CA GLU A 45 21.97 -3.11 -13.34
C GLU A 45 23.04 -2.09 -12.99
N ARG A 46 22.90 -1.36 -11.87
CA ARG A 46 23.96 -0.47 -11.36
C ARG A 46 25.23 -1.25 -11.02
N GLU A 47 25.09 -2.36 -10.29
CA GLU A 47 26.23 -3.20 -9.93
C GLU A 47 26.96 -3.73 -11.17
N PHE A 48 26.22 -4.12 -12.20
CA PHE A 48 26.82 -4.52 -13.48
C PHE A 48 27.57 -3.37 -14.15
N SER A 49 26.99 -2.17 -14.19
CA SER A 49 27.65 -0.98 -14.79
C SER A 49 28.93 -0.60 -14.03
N GLU A 50 28.92 -0.68 -12.70
CA GLU A 50 30.10 -0.44 -11.87
C GLU A 50 31.18 -1.51 -12.12
N GLN A 51 30.79 -2.79 -12.20
CA GLN A 51 31.72 -3.88 -12.51
C GLN A 51 32.26 -3.79 -13.93
N GLU A 52 31.46 -3.35 -14.89
CA GLU A 52 31.86 -3.14 -16.27
C GLU A 52 32.98 -2.10 -16.36
N ALA A 53 32.83 -0.96 -15.68
CA ALA A 53 33.88 0.06 -15.60
C ALA A 53 35.19 -0.51 -15.00
N VAL A 54 35.08 -1.28 -13.91
CA VAL A 54 36.24 -1.95 -13.29
C VAL A 54 36.88 -3.00 -14.20
N CYS A 55 36.08 -3.70 -15.02
CA CYS A 55 36.59 -4.74 -15.91
C CYS A 55 37.44 -4.16 -17.05
N TYR A 56 37.13 -2.95 -17.54
CA TYR A 56 37.92 -2.29 -18.57
C TYR A 56 39.32 -1.87 -18.10
N GLU A 57 39.53 -1.71 -16.79
CA GLU A 57 40.84 -1.41 -16.21
C GLU A 57 41.73 -2.67 -16.01
N LYS A 58 41.22 -3.87 -16.34
CA LYS A 58 41.94 -5.14 -16.13
C LYS A 58 42.54 -5.67 -17.43
N PHE A 59 43.64 -6.41 -17.29
CA PHE A 59 44.27 -7.07 -18.45
C PHE A 59 43.36 -8.13 -19.10
N PHE A 60 42.66 -8.93 -18.29
CA PHE A 60 41.72 -9.96 -18.76
C PHE A 60 40.27 -9.44 -18.82
N VAL A 61 40.03 -8.38 -19.60
CA VAL A 61 38.71 -7.70 -19.71
C VAL A 61 37.59 -8.68 -20.03
N ASN A 62 37.75 -9.53 -21.05
CA ASN A 62 36.70 -10.45 -21.50
C ASN A 62 36.26 -11.42 -20.40
N ASN A 63 37.19 -12.06 -19.69
CA ASN A 63 36.85 -12.97 -18.59
C ASN A 63 36.15 -12.23 -17.44
N CYS A 64 36.55 -10.99 -17.16
CA CYS A 64 35.91 -10.17 -16.15
C CYS A 64 34.47 -9.82 -16.56
N LEU A 65 34.27 -9.37 -17.80
CA LEU A 65 32.96 -9.04 -18.34
C LEU A 65 32.03 -10.24 -18.37
N ASP A 66 32.53 -11.42 -18.75
CA ASP A 66 31.72 -12.64 -18.76
C ASP A 66 31.24 -12.98 -17.35
N LYS A 67 32.11 -12.93 -16.34
CA LYS A 67 31.71 -13.13 -14.93
C LYS A 67 30.68 -12.11 -14.46
N ALA A 68 30.84 -10.83 -14.83
CA ALA A 68 29.88 -9.79 -14.50
C ALA A 68 28.50 -10.02 -15.16
N LYS A 69 28.50 -10.42 -16.44
CA LYS A 69 27.27 -10.78 -17.18
C LYS A 69 26.59 -12.00 -16.58
N GLU A 70 27.35 -13.02 -16.22
CA GLU A 70 26.84 -14.23 -15.57
C GLU A 70 26.18 -13.92 -14.23
N LYS A 71 26.84 -13.10 -13.40
CA LYS A 71 26.27 -12.63 -12.12
C LYS A 71 24.97 -11.86 -12.34
N ARG A 72 24.96 -10.92 -13.30
CA ARG A 72 23.75 -10.17 -13.67
C ARG A 72 22.63 -11.10 -14.14
N ARG A 73 22.93 -12.07 -15.00
CA ARG A 73 21.93 -13.02 -15.54
C ARG A 73 21.28 -13.83 -14.42
N LEU A 74 22.09 -14.41 -13.53
CA LEU A 74 21.57 -15.19 -12.40
C LEU A 74 20.67 -14.33 -11.52
N ARG A 75 21.13 -13.12 -11.16
CA ARG A 75 20.35 -12.21 -10.32
C ARG A 75 19.03 -11.81 -10.96
N LEU A 76 19.04 -11.45 -12.25
CA LEU A 76 17.81 -11.10 -12.96
C LEU A 76 16.87 -12.30 -13.13
N SER A 77 17.40 -13.52 -13.25
CA SER A 77 16.61 -14.75 -13.32
C SER A 77 15.87 -15.02 -12.01
N GLU A 78 16.53 -14.87 -10.86
CA GLU A 78 15.89 -15.02 -9.54
C GLU A 78 14.75 -14.00 -9.36
N LEU A 79 15.02 -12.74 -9.71
CA LEU A 79 14.06 -11.65 -9.64
C LEU A 79 12.84 -11.91 -10.53
N ARG A 80 13.06 -12.52 -11.70
CA ARG A 80 11.98 -12.88 -12.62
C ARG A 80 11.03 -13.90 -12.02
N THR A 81 11.52 -14.89 -11.28
CA THR A 81 10.66 -15.86 -10.58
C THR A 81 9.75 -15.15 -9.58
N MET A 82 10.31 -14.26 -8.75
CA MET A 82 9.53 -13.48 -7.78
C MET A 82 8.48 -12.58 -8.45
N GLU A 83 8.84 -11.96 -9.58
CA GLU A 83 7.93 -11.14 -10.39
C GLU A 83 6.76 -11.98 -10.96
N VAL A 84 7.06 -13.16 -11.50
CA VAL A 84 6.07 -14.06 -12.09
C VAL A 84 5.08 -14.54 -11.03
N ASP A 85 5.56 -14.92 -9.84
CA ASP A 85 4.72 -15.39 -8.74
C ASP A 85 3.77 -14.28 -8.24
N ALA A 86 4.29 -13.06 -8.07
CA ALA A 86 3.48 -11.91 -7.66
C ALA A 86 2.41 -11.56 -8.70
N ASN A 87 2.77 -11.53 -9.99
CA ASN A 87 1.82 -11.27 -11.05
C ASN A 87 0.79 -12.41 -11.20
N HIS A 88 1.20 -13.66 -11.03
CA HIS A 88 0.31 -14.80 -11.06
C HIS A 88 -0.75 -14.70 -9.95
N PHE A 89 -0.33 -14.39 -8.72
CA PHE A 89 -1.24 -14.14 -7.61
C PHE A 89 -2.25 -13.05 -7.94
N LYS A 90 -1.79 -11.89 -8.42
CA LYS A 90 -2.68 -10.76 -8.78
C LYS A 90 -3.69 -11.14 -9.86
N ARG A 91 -3.26 -11.85 -10.90
CA ARG A 91 -4.17 -12.33 -11.96
C ARG A 91 -5.22 -13.28 -11.40
N LYS A 92 -4.82 -14.23 -10.56
CA LYS A 92 -5.75 -15.19 -9.92
C LYS A 92 -6.77 -14.45 -9.05
N HIS A 93 -6.31 -13.54 -8.20
CA HIS A 93 -7.18 -12.74 -7.34
C HIS A 93 -8.18 -11.88 -8.15
N ALA A 94 -7.74 -11.27 -9.25
CA ALA A 94 -8.63 -10.48 -10.12
C ALA A 94 -9.72 -11.33 -10.77
N VAL A 95 -9.38 -12.54 -11.23
CA VAL A 95 -10.36 -13.49 -11.77
C VAL A 95 -11.36 -13.88 -10.68
N GLU A 96 -10.87 -14.19 -9.46
CA GLU A 96 -11.73 -14.57 -8.34
C GLU A 96 -12.73 -13.45 -7.94
N GLU A 97 -12.37 -12.16 -7.97
CA GLU A 97 -13.36 -11.10 -7.69
C GLU A 97 -14.33 -10.84 -8.84
N ARG A 98 -13.90 -11.05 -10.09
CA ARG A 98 -14.80 -11.00 -11.24
C ARG A 98 -15.82 -12.13 -11.23
N ASP A 99 -15.40 -13.35 -10.91
CA ASP A 99 -16.32 -14.49 -10.80
C ASP A 99 -17.36 -14.25 -9.70
N ARG A 100 -16.94 -13.72 -8.54
CA ARG A 100 -17.87 -13.34 -7.46
C ARG A 100 -18.88 -12.27 -7.87
N GLU A 101 -18.44 -11.24 -8.59
CA GLU A 101 -19.34 -10.20 -9.11
C GLU A 101 -20.32 -10.77 -10.15
N LEU A 102 -19.86 -11.65 -11.03
CA LEU A 102 -20.73 -12.32 -12.01
C LEU A 102 -21.78 -13.19 -11.33
N GLU A 103 -21.41 -13.94 -10.30
CA GLU A 103 -22.34 -14.73 -9.49
C GLU A 103 -23.38 -13.84 -8.78
N GLU A 104 -22.93 -12.74 -8.17
CA GLU A 104 -23.81 -11.76 -7.52
C GLU A 104 -24.81 -11.17 -8.53
N ARG A 105 -24.32 -10.78 -9.71
CA ARG A 105 -25.15 -10.24 -10.78
C ARG A 105 -26.14 -11.28 -11.30
N ALA A 106 -25.71 -12.52 -11.53
CA ALA A 106 -26.58 -13.61 -11.95
C ALA A 106 -27.69 -13.87 -10.93
N ARG A 107 -27.38 -13.79 -9.63
CA ARG A 107 -28.40 -13.89 -8.57
C ARG A 107 -29.41 -12.74 -8.63
N LYS A 108 -28.95 -11.49 -8.76
CA LYS A 108 -29.83 -10.32 -8.89
C LYS A 108 -30.70 -10.39 -10.15
N ASP A 109 -30.12 -10.84 -11.26
CA ASP A 109 -30.82 -11.02 -12.52
C ASP A 109 -31.87 -12.13 -12.41
N ALA A 110 -31.58 -13.24 -11.72
CA ALA A 110 -32.55 -14.29 -11.43
C ALA A 110 -33.68 -13.81 -10.50
N GLU A 111 -33.35 -13.04 -9.46
CA GLU A 111 -34.33 -12.44 -8.53
C GLU A 111 -35.25 -11.45 -9.25
N THR A 112 -34.69 -10.57 -10.09
CA THR A 112 -35.47 -9.62 -10.90
C THR A 112 -36.30 -10.34 -11.96
N ALA A 113 -35.77 -11.38 -12.61
CA ALA A 113 -36.53 -12.20 -13.54
C ALA A 113 -37.70 -12.92 -12.85
N ALA A 114 -37.49 -13.46 -11.65
CA ALA A 114 -38.55 -14.08 -10.84
C ALA A 114 -39.60 -13.04 -10.41
N ALA A 115 -39.18 -11.84 -9.99
CA ALA A 115 -40.10 -10.74 -9.66
C ALA A 115 -40.92 -10.29 -10.87
N ASN A 116 -40.30 -10.18 -12.04
CA ASN A 116 -40.97 -9.83 -13.30
C ASN A 116 -41.89 -10.96 -13.78
N ALA A 117 -41.57 -12.23 -13.51
CA ALA A 117 -42.46 -13.35 -13.82
C ALA A 117 -43.68 -13.38 -12.89
N ALA A 118 -43.51 -13.07 -11.61
CA ALA A 118 -44.59 -13.00 -10.63
C ALA A 118 -45.50 -11.77 -10.86
N ASN A 119 -44.91 -10.64 -11.24
CA ASN A 119 -45.62 -9.42 -11.61
C ASN A 119 -45.24 -9.02 -13.03
N PRO A 120 -45.84 -9.67 -14.05
CA PRO A 120 -45.56 -9.34 -15.44
C PRO A 120 -45.81 -7.84 -15.63
N PRO A 121 -44.83 -7.08 -16.16
CA PRO A 121 -45.06 -5.68 -16.46
C PRO A 121 -46.26 -5.63 -17.41
N VAL A 122 -47.23 -4.78 -17.07
CA VAL A 122 -48.44 -4.59 -17.89
C VAL A 122 -47.95 -4.38 -19.32
N PRO A 123 -48.34 -5.24 -20.29
CA PRO A 123 -47.92 -5.06 -21.66
C PRO A 123 -48.29 -3.63 -22.02
N LYS A 124 -47.29 -2.83 -22.41
CA LYS A 124 -47.53 -1.53 -22.99
C LYS A 124 -48.36 -1.84 -24.23
N THR A 125 -49.68 -1.71 -24.11
CA THR A 125 -50.56 -1.71 -25.27
C THR A 125 -49.92 -0.72 -26.22
N VAL A 126 -49.54 -1.21 -27.40
CA VAL A 126 -49.05 -0.33 -28.44
C VAL A 126 -50.22 0.61 -28.67
N ALA A 127 -50.15 1.80 -28.08
CA ALA A 127 -51.15 2.82 -28.33
C ALA A 127 -51.25 2.93 -29.85
N PRO A 128 -52.47 2.99 -30.43
CA PRO A 128 -52.63 3.15 -31.87
C PRO A 128 -51.69 4.27 -32.28
N GLU A 129 -50.78 3.97 -33.22
CA GLU A 129 -49.56 4.72 -33.52
C GLU A 129 -49.77 6.21 -33.27
N ARG A 130 -49.48 6.65 -32.04
CA ARG A 130 -49.56 8.06 -31.70
C ARG A 130 -48.40 8.64 -32.45
N THR A 131 -48.69 9.33 -33.57
CA THR A 131 -47.72 10.09 -34.35
C THR A 131 -46.73 10.70 -33.38
N ARG A 132 -45.49 10.22 -33.42
CA ARG A 132 -44.43 10.67 -32.51
C ARG A 132 -44.47 12.20 -32.53
N PRO A 133 -44.76 12.88 -31.41
CA PRO A 133 -44.84 14.34 -31.44
C PRO A 133 -43.51 14.83 -31.99
N ALA A 134 -43.58 15.70 -33.00
CA ALA A 134 -42.39 16.25 -33.63
C ALA A 134 -41.48 16.77 -32.50
N PRO A 135 -40.17 16.48 -32.55
CA PRO A 135 -39.26 16.94 -31.52
C PRO A 135 -39.44 18.45 -31.38
N LYS A 136 -39.80 18.91 -30.17
CA LYS A 136 -40.09 20.32 -29.88
C LYS A 136 -38.90 21.26 -30.18
N GLN A 137 -37.72 20.68 -30.36
CA GLN A 137 -36.48 21.37 -30.67
C GLN A 137 -35.74 20.63 -31.77
N THR A 138 -35.27 21.39 -32.75
CA THR A 138 -34.39 20.93 -33.80
C THR A 138 -33.03 20.48 -33.21
N PRO A 139 -32.27 19.62 -33.92
CA PRO A 139 -30.91 19.28 -33.52
C PRO A 139 -30.02 20.52 -33.32
N ALA A 140 -30.18 21.56 -34.14
CA ALA A 140 -29.44 22.82 -34.05
C ALA A 140 -29.74 23.57 -32.74
N GLU A 141 -31.00 23.66 -32.32
CA GLU A 141 -31.37 24.30 -31.05
C GLU A 141 -30.83 23.55 -29.83
N ARG A 142 -30.79 22.20 -29.90
CA ARG A 142 -30.20 21.37 -28.84
C ARG A 142 -28.68 21.57 -28.73
N GLN A 143 -28.00 21.69 -29.87
CA GLN A 143 -26.57 22.00 -29.92
C GLN A 143 -26.29 23.40 -29.35
N ALA A 144 -27.03 24.42 -29.80
CA ALA A 144 -26.89 25.79 -29.30
C ALA A 144 -27.13 25.88 -27.78
N GLN A 145 -28.12 25.17 -27.23
CA GLN A 145 -28.34 25.09 -25.79
C GLN A 145 -27.22 24.38 -25.04
N HIS A 146 -26.66 23.31 -25.62
CA HIS A 146 -25.52 22.62 -25.01
C HIS A 146 -24.29 23.53 -24.98
N GLU A 147 -23.97 24.18 -26.09
CA GLU A 147 -22.86 25.14 -26.17
C GLU A 147 -23.07 26.35 -25.25
N ALA A 148 -24.31 26.83 -25.09
CA ALA A 148 -24.62 27.89 -24.14
C ALA A 148 -24.41 27.42 -22.68
N ARG A 149 -24.83 26.19 -22.33
CA ARG A 149 -24.57 25.60 -21.01
C ARG A 149 -23.08 25.40 -20.75
N VAL A 150 -22.33 24.94 -21.74
CA VAL A 150 -20.87 24.76 -21.65
C VAL A 150 -20.20 26.11 -21.43
N ARG A 151 -20.50 27.13 -22.25
CA ARG A 151 -19.96 28.49 -22.09
C ARG A 151 -20.32 29.12 -20.75
N ALA A 152 -21.55 28.94 -20.28
CA ALA A 152 -21.97 29.44 -18.96
C ALA A 152 -21.20 28.76 -17.83
N ARG A 153 -20.98 27.44 -17.94
CA ARG A 153 -20.18 26.69 -16.97
C ARG A 153 -18.71 27.10 -16.99
N GLU A 154 -18.11 27.28 -18.17
CA GLU A 154 -16.73 27.76 -18.33
C GLU A 154 -16.56 29.17 -17.75
N ALA A 155 -17.52 30.07 -17.98
CA ALA A 155 -17.51 31.40 -17.40
C ALA A 155 -17.60 31.38 -15.86
N GLN A 156 -18.47 30.52 -15.30
CA GLN A 156 -18.54 30.31 -13.84
C GLN A 156 -17.24 29.73 -13.29
N GLU A 157 -16.68 28.71 -13.94
CA GLU A 157 -15.43 28.09 -13.52
C GLU A 157 -14.25 29.07 -13.58
N ALA A 158 -14.19 29.93 -14.61
CA ALA A 158 -13.20 30.98 -14.73
C ALA A 158 -13.36 32.06 -13.64
N ALA A 159 -14.60 32.50 -13.38
CA ALA A 159 -14.90 33.46 -12.32
C ALA A 159 -14.55 32.92 -10.92
N GLU A 160 -14.80 31.62 -10.68
CA GLU A 160 -14.55 30.96 -9.40
C GLU A 160 -13.13 30.38 -9.26
N ALA A 161 -12.29 30.38 -10.30
CA ALA A 161 -10.96 29.77 -10.27
C ALA A 161 -10.09 30.32 -9.13
N GLY A 162 -10.05 31.65 -8.97
CA GLY A 162 -9.31 32.28 -7.88
C GLY A 162 -9.84 31.96 -6.49
N GLN A 163 -11.16 31.80 -6.33
CA GLN A 163 -11.78 31.42 -5.06
C GLN A 163 -11.57 29.95 -4.73
N ARG A 164 -11.58 29.07 -5.74
CA ARG A 164 -11.27 27.64 -5.58
C ARG A 164 -9.83 27.45 -5.12
N ALA A 165 -8.87 28.15 -5.73
CA ALA A 165 -7.47 28.12 -5.31
C ALA A 165 -7.29 28.50 -3.83
N LYS A 166 -7.93 29.61 -3.40
CA LYS A 166 -7.90 30.04 -1.99
C LYS A 166 -8.54 29.02 -1.05
N LYS A 167 -9.67 28.41 -1.42
CA LYS A 167 -10.33 27.37 -0.61
C LYS A 167 -9.45 26.13 -0.46
N VAL A 168 -8.76 25.72 -1.52
CA VAL A 168 -7.82 24.59 -1.50
C VAL A 168 -6.66 24.89 -0.55
N GLU A 169 -6.06 26.08 -0.65
CA GLU A 169 -4.97 26.49 0.23
C GLU A 169 -5.41 26.52 1.70
N GLN A 170 -6.57 27.12 1.99
CA GLN A 170 -7.13 27.14 3.35
C GLN A 170 -7.41 25.73 3.89
N TYR A 171 -7.87 24.82 3.04
CA TYR A 171 -8.11 23.44 3.43
C TYR A 171 -6.81 22.70 3.75
N GLN A 172 -5.76 22.87 2.94
CA GLN A 172 -4.44 22.32 3.20
C GLN A 172 -3.83 22.86 4.50
N GLN A 173 -3.93 24.18 4.73
CA GLN A 173 -3.48 24.80 5.98
C GLN A 173 -4.19 24.20 7.21
N LYS A 174 -5.53 24.03 7.13
CA LYS A 174 -6.31 23.39 8.21
C LYS A 174 -5.93 21.94 8.44
N GLN A 175 -5.59 21.19 7.38
CA GLN A 175 -5.12 19.81 7.53
C GLN A 175 -3.78 19.75 8.27
N VAL A 176 -2.83 20.61 7.90
CA VAL A 176 -1.52 20.71 8.57
C VAL A 176 -1.71 21.10 10.03
N GLU A 177 -2.50 22.15 10.31
CA GLU A 177 -2.76 22.61 11.68
C GLU A 177 -3.42 21.50 12.53
N SER A 178 -4.40 20.78 11.97
CA SER A 178 -5.05 19.65 12.65
C SER A 178 -4.05 18.54 12.96
N LYS A 179 -3.19 18.18 12.01
CA LYS A 179 -2.16 17.14 12.21
C LYS A 179 -1.17 17.54 13.30
N THR A 180 -0.66 18.77 13.24
CA THR A 180 0.26 19.30 14.27
C THR A 180 -0.41 19.32 15.65
N ARG A 181 -1.67 19.75 15.74
CA ARG A 181 -2.43 19.73 17.00
C ARG A 181 -2.59 18.30 17.55
N GLN A 182 -2.87 17.32 16.69
CA GLN A 182 -2.97 15.92 17.09
C GLN A 182 -1.64 15.37 17.60
N GLU A 183 -0.53 15.66 16.92
CA GLU A 183 0.81 15.27 17.34
C GLU A 183 1.20 15.92 18.69
N GLU A 184 0.89 17.21 18.87
CA GLU A 184 1.10 17.90 20.15
C GLU A 184 0.31 17.28 21.30
N ILE A 185 -0.97 16.96 21.06
CA ILE A 185 -1.83 16.32 22.06
C ILE A 185 -1.29 14.93 22.39
N ALA A 186 -0.89 14.14 21.39
CA ALA A 186 -0.30 12.82 21.59
C ALA A 186 1.01 12.90 22.40
N ARG A 187 1.90 13.86 22.07
CA ARG A 187 3.14 14.13 22.81
C ARG A 187 2.85 14.48 24.27
N LYS A 188 1.95 15.44 24.53
CA LYS A 188 1.57 15.85 25.89
C LYS A 188 0.94 14.68 26.67
N LYS A 189 0.14 13.84 26.03
CA LYS A 189 -0.45 12.64 26.66
C LYS A 189 0.62 11.61 27.00
N ALA A 190 1.57 11.34 26.10
CA ALA A 190 2.68 10.42 26.32
C ALA A 190 3.60 10.92 27.45
N GLU A 191 3.93 12.21 27.48
CA GLU A 191 4.74 12.82 28.55
C GLU A 191 4.04 12.71 29.91
N ARG A 192 2.74 13.03 29.98
CA ARG A 192 1.94 12.88 31.21
C ARG A 192 1.89 11.42 31.67
N ALA A 193 1.69 10.47 30.74
CA ALA A 193 1.69 9.05 31.04
C ALA A 193 3.05 8.56 31.56
N ALA A 194 4.16 8.97 30.93
CA ALA A 194 5.52 8.63 31.37
C ALA A 194 5.82 9.21 32.77
N LYS A 195 5.41 10.46 33.03
CA LYS A 195 5.57 11.09 34.35
C LYS A 195 4.74 10.38 35.43
N GLN A 196 3.53 9.94 35.09
CA GLN A 196 2.68 9.15 35.99
C GLN A 196 3.27 7.76 36.25
N ALA A 197 3.77 7.07 35.21
CA ALA A 197 4.42 5.77 35.34
C ALA A 197 5.69 5.84 36.20
N LYS A 198 6.54 6.87 36.01
CA LYS A 198 7.71 7.10 36.86
C LYS A 198 7.32 7.33 38.32
N ARG A 199 6.33 8.19 38.58
CA ARG A 199 5.82 8.44 39.94
C ARG A 199 5.25 7.17 40.59
N ALA A 200 4.55 6.33 39.83
CA ALA A 200 4.03 5.06 40.32
C ALA A 200 5.14 4.06 40.61
N ALA A 201 6.17 3.97 39.75
CA ALA A 201 7.34 3.11 39.97
C ALA A 201 8.15 3.56 41.20
N ASP A 202 8.41 4.86 41.35
CA ASP A 202 9.11 5.42 42.51
C ASP A 202 8.32 5.16 43.81
N ALA A 203 6.99 5.31 43.79
CA ALA A 203 6.12 4.99 44.93
C ALA A 203 6.11 3.49 45.26
N ALA A 204 6.06 2.62 44.26
CA ALA A 204 6.12 1.17 44.44
C ALA A 204 7.48 0.71 44.99
N ALA A 205 8.58 1.27 44.49
CA ALA A 205 9.93 0.99 44.99
C ALA A 205 10.08 1.43 46.45
N LYS A 206 9.56 2.61 46.80
CA LYS A 206 9.54 3.08 48.20
C LYS A 206 8.71 2.16 49.09
N ALA A 207 7.50 1.78 48.66
CA ALA A 207 6.64 0.86 49.42
C ALA A 207 7.30 -0.53 49.62
N ALA A 208 7.97 -1.06 48.60
CA ALA A 208 8.71 -2.31 48.70
C ALA A 208 9.89 -2.21 49.69
N ALA A 209 10.66 -1.11 49.62
CA ALA A 209 11.76 -0.88 50.55
C ALA A 209 11.28 -0.72 52.01
N ASP A 210 10.16 -0.03 52.22
CA ASP A 210 9.56 0.13 53.55
C ASP A 210 9.01 -1.21 54.09
N ALA A 211 8.41 -2.04 53.23
CA ALA A 211 7.96 -3.39 53.58
C ALA A 211 9.12 -4.33 53.94
N GLU A 212 10.24 -4.29 53.20
CA GLU A 212 11.43 -5.07 53.52
C GLU A 212 12.06 -4.63 54.87
N LYS A 213 12.14 -3.32 55.12
CA LYS A 213 12.60 -2.80 56.42
C LYS A 213 11.68 -3.24 57.57
N ALA A 214 10.37 -3.29 57.35
CA ALA A 214 9.42 -3.76 58.36
C ALA A 214 9.60 -5.26 58.67
N LYS A 215 9.82 -6.11 57.65
CA LYS A 215 10.14 -7.54 57.83
C LYS A 215 11.44 -7.73 58.60
N GLN A 216 12.50 -7.00 58.25
CA GLN A 216 13.79 -7.09 58.94
C GLN A 216 13.67 -6.72 60.43
N LYS A 217 12.86 -5.70 60.76
CA LYS A 217 12.59 -5.33 62.15
C LYS A 217 11.76 -6.38 62.92
N ALA A 218 10.88 -7.11 62.24
CA ALA A 218 10.07 -8.17 62.86
C ALA A 218 10.86 -9.46 63.15
N VAL A 219 11.93 -9.73 62.40
CA VAL A 219 12.80 -10.91 62.59
C VAL A 219 13.88 -10.66 63.66
N ALA A 220 14.20 -9.39 63.96
CA ALA A 220 15.21 -9.00 64.93
C ALA A 220 14.70 -8.87 66.38
N LYS A 221 13.46 -9.29 66.66
CA LYS A 221 12.81 -9.26 67.97
C LYS A 221 12.34 -10.66 68.34
#